data_AF-A0A5K1CDQ1-F1
#
_entry.id   AF-A0A5K1CDQ1-F1
#
_cell.length_a   1.000
_cell.length_b   1.000
_cell.length_c   1.000
_cell.angle_alpha   90.00
_cell.angle_beta   90.00
_cell.angle_gamma   90.00
#
_symmetry.space_group_name_H-M   'P 1'
#
loop_
_entity.id
_entity.type
_entity.pdbx_description
1 polymer ?
#
loop_
_entity_poly.entity_id
_entity_poly.type
_entity_poly.pdbx_seq_one_letter_code
_entity_poly.pdbx_strand_id
1 'polypeptide(L)' 'VLDACSAPGNKAVQMAALMRGTGRIVACELNKERVKLLEETVKRSGAPSILE' A
#
# COMPACT_ATOMS: atom_id res chain seq x y z
N VAL A 1 -8.77 6.07 1.55
CA VAL A 1 -8.73 5.60 0.15
C VAL A 1 -8.69 4.08 0.17
N LEU A 2 -9.38 3.41 -0.76
CA LEU A 2 -9.36 1.96 -0.91
C LEU A 2 -8.68 1.61 -2.25
N ASP A 3 -7.66 0.78 -2.21
CA ASP A 3 -6.99 0.19 -3.37
C ASP A 3 -7.22 -1.33 -3.32
N ALA A 4 -8.21 -1.82 -4.08
CA ALA A 4 -8.69 -3.20 -3.95
C ALA A 4 -7.79 -4.26 -4.63
N CYS A 5 -6.84 -3.85 -5.46
CA CYS A 5 -5.90 -4.74 -6.18
C CYS A 5 -4.50 -4.15 -6.11
N SER A 6 -3.99 -4.02 -4.89
CA SER A 6 -2.88 -3.12 -4.61
C SER A 6 -1.51 -3.71 -4.94
N ALA A 7 -1.33 -5.03 -4.82
CA ALA A 7 -0.02 -5.63 -5.05
C ALA A 7 0.48 -5.42 -6.49
N PRO A 8 1.75 -5.02 -6.69
CA PRO A 8 2.84 -5.03 -5.70
C PRO A 8 2.96 -3.79 -4.79
N GLY A 9 2.08 -2.79 -4.88
CA GLY A 9 1.98 -1.69 -3.90
C GLY A 9 2.35 -0.29 -4.40
N ASN A 10 2.86 -0.16 -5.63
CA ASN A 10 3.39 1.12 -6.14
C ASN A 10 2.34 2.25 -6.15
N LYS A 11 1.09 1.95 -6.50
CA LYS A 11 0.00 2.94 -6.53
C LYS A 11 -0.34 3.41 -5.12
N ALA A 12 -0.49 2.48 -4.16
CA ALA A 12 -0.74 2.80 -2.77
C ALA A 12 0.37 3.68 -2.18
N VAL A 13 1.64 3.35 -2.46
CA VAL A 13 2.80 4.16 -2.04
C VAL A 13 2.78 5.57 -2.65
N GLN A 14 2.52 5.68 -3.96
CA GLN A 14 2.42 6.98 -4.61
C GLN A 14 1.29 7.83 -4.00
N MET A 15 0.14 7.21 -3.71
CA MET A 15 -0.96 7.88 -3.02
C MET A 15 -0.56 8.30 -1.61
N ALA A 16 0.13 7.45 -0.84
CA ALA A 16 0.58 7.79 0.51
C ALA A 16 1.52 8.99 0.51
N ALA A 17 2.43 9.07 -0.48
CA ALA A 17 3.33 10.21 -0.67
C ALA A 17 2.56 11.50 -0.99
N LEU A 18 1.58 11.44 -1.91
CA LEU A 18 0.72 12.59 -2.24
C LEU A 18 -0.12 13.04 -1.04
N MET A 19 -0.58 12.09 -0.22
CA MET A 19 -1.30 12.35 1.02
C MET A 19 -0.39 12.84 2.15
N ARG A 20 0.93 12.89 1.96
CA ARG A 20 1.93 13.33 2.96
C ARG A 20 1.76 12.61 4.30
N GLY A 21 1.46 11.31 4.27
CA GLY A 21 1.23 10.51 5.47
C GLY A 21 -0.05 10.84 6.25
N THR A 22 -0.92 11.70 5.73
CA THR A 22 -2.22 12.00 6.35
C THR A 22 -3.30 11.05 5.84
N GLY A 23 -4.34 10.85 6.65
CA GLY A 23 -5.43 9.93 6.31
C GLY A 23 -5.00 8.45 6.33
N ARG A 24 -5.79 7.61 5.66
CA ARG A 24 -5.60 6.15 5.63
C ARG A 24 -5.85 5.58 4.25
N ILE A 25 -4.96 4.70 3.82
CA ILE A 25 -5.09 3.89 2.60
C ILE A 25 -5.27 2.44 3.05
N VAL A 26 -6.29 1.77 2.53
CA VAL A 26 -6.49 0.32 2.70
C VAL A 26 -6.12 -0.31 1.36
N ALA A 27 -5.09 -1.14 1.36
CA ALA A 27 -4.50 -1.76 0.19
C ALA A 27 -4.76 -3.27 0.23
N CYS A 28 -5.75 -3.73 -0.52
CA CYS A 28 -6.14 -5.14 -0.52
C CYS A 28 -5.52 -5.88 -1.70
N GLU A 29 -5.23 -7.16 -1.50
CA GLU A 29 -4.86 -8.10 -2.56
C GLU A 29 -5.41 -9.49 -2.22
N LEU A 30 -6.00 -10.16 -3.21
CA LEU A 30 -6.61 -11.49 -3.03
C LEU A 30 -5.54 -12.59 -3.02
N ASN A 31 -4.48 -12.43 -3.81
CA ASN A 31 -3.40 -13.40 -3.90
C ASN A 31 -2.42 -13.22 -2.73
N LYS A 32 -2.38 -14.21 -1.83
CA LYS A 32 -1.52 -14.21 -0.64
C LYS A 32 -0.02 -14.10 -0.91
N GLU A 33 0.47 -14.63 -2.04
CA GLU A 33 1.89 -14.48 -2.40
C GLU A 33 2.19 -13.05 -2.82
N ARG A 34 1.26 -12.41 -3.52
CA ARG A 34 1.38 -11.01 -3.94
C ARG A 34 1.23 -10.03 -2.78
N VAL A 35 0.49 -10.38 -1.72
CA VAL A 35 0.45 -9.60 -0.47
C VAL A 35 1.85 -9.42 0.12
N LYS A 36 2.73 -10.43 0.07
CA LYS A 36 4.11 -10.29 0.56
C LYS A 36 4.90 -9.21 -0.19
N LEU A 37 4.70 -9.12 -1.51
CA LEU A 37 5.32 -8.07 -2.34
C LEU A 37 4.78 -6.67 -2.00
N LEU A 38 3.49 -6.58 -1.68
CA LEU A 38 2.85 -5.36 -1.19
C LEU A 38 3.45 -4.92 0.15
N GLU A 39 3.50 -5.80 1.15
CA GLU A 39 4.09 -5.55 2.47
C GLU A 39 5.57 -5.10 2.37
N GLU A 40 6.37 -5.78 1.54
CA GLU A 40 7.76 -5.41 1.30
C GLU A 40 7.89 -4.01 0.68
N THR A 41 7.03 -3.69 -0.28
CA THR A 41 7.01 -2.38 -0.95
C THR A 41 6.62 -1.27 0.01
N VAL A 42 5.55 -1.46 0.78
CA VAL A 42 5.08 -0.49 1.79
C VAL A 42 6.17 -0.26 2.85
N LYS A 43 6.76 -1.33 3.40
CA LYS A 43 7.85 -1.25 4.38
C LYS A 43 9.07 -0.51 3.83
N ARG A 44 9.51 -0.83 2.60
CA ARG A 44 10.66 -0.16 1.96
C ARG A 44 10.39 1.32 1.64
N SER A 45 9.14 1.66 1.36
CA SER A 45 8.75 3.03 1.02
C SER A 45 8.59 3.95 2.23
N GLY A 46 8.50 3.40 3.45
CA GLY A 46 8.25 4.18 4.66
C GLY A 46 6.89 4.87 4.65
N ALA A 47 5.86 4.18 4.15
CA ALA A 47 4.49 4.70 4.02
C ALA A 47 3.56 4.18 5.14
N PRO A 48 3.61 4.74 6.37
CA PRO A 48 2.87 4.22 7.53
C PRO A 48 1.35 4.42 7.46
N SER A 49 0.85 5.19 6.48
CA SER A 49 -0.58 5.43 6.29
C SER A 49 -1.28 4.35 5.45
N ILE A 50 -0.53 3.36 4.95
CA ILE A 50 -1.06 2.21 4.21
C ILE A 50 -1.29 1.05 5.18
N LEU A 51 -2.47 0.43 5.09
CA LEU A 51 -2.81 -0.83 5.73
C LEU A 51 -2.94 -1.89 4.65
N GLU A 52 -2.13 -2.94 4.74
CA GLU A 52 -2.15 -4.10 3.82
C GLU A 52 -3.21 -5.14 4.22
#